data_AF-A0A924DC51-F1
#
_entry.id   AF-A0A924DC51-F1
#
_cell.length_a   1.000
_cell.length_b   1.000
_cell.length_c   1.000
_cell.angle_alpha   90.00
_cell.angle_beta   90.00
_cell.angle_gamma   90.00
#
_symmetry.space_group_name_H-M   'P 1'
#
loop_
_entity.id
_entity.type
_entity.pdbx_description
1 polymer ?
#
loop_
_entity_poly.entity_id
_entity_poly.type
_entity_poly.pdbx_seq_one_letter_code
_entity_poly.pdbx_strand_id
1 'polypeptide(L)'
;MAYNKFTMPQLRKEYGLVNTTQAALFAAVPPLEISELLRLNLARQVETALRSGSEKARSEYLIVPILLEDYEQARDRANLFSGVEFDVDRKRGLSGFCDFMSTLAPHTSEIPASSRDRSNH
;
A
#
# COMPACT_ATOMS: atom_id res chain seq x y z
N MET A 1 -9.57 -3.37 -16.55
CA MET A 1 -8.77 -4.41 -15.87
C MET A 1 -8.54 -3.99 -14.43
N ALA A 2 -8.36 -4.92 -13.50
CA ALA A 2 -8.02 -4.57 -12.12
C ALA A 2 -6.50 -4.43 -11.95
N TYR A 3 -6.02 -3.66 -10.97
CA TYR A 3 -4.58 -3.48 -10.71
C TYR A 3 -3.79 -4.79 -10.63
N ASN A 4 -4.39 -5.83 -10.04
CA ASN A 4 -3.79 -7.17 -9.89
C ASN A 4 -3.65 -7.96 -11.21
N LYS A 5 -4.04 -7.40 -12.37
CA LYS A 5 -3.92 -8.03 -13.69
C LYS A 5 -2.78 -7.48 -14.54
N PHE A 6 -2.08 -6.43 -14.08
CA PHE A 6 -0.96 -5.88 -14.83
C PHE A 6 0.26 -6.79 -14.78
N THR A 7 0.93 -6.90 -15.92
CA THR A 7 2.26 -7.47 -16.04
C THR A 7 3.27 -6.38 -16.39
N MET A 8 4.53 -6.54 -16.00
CA MET A 8 5.57 -5.56 -16.32
C MET A 8 5.69 -5.26 -17.84
N PRO A 9 5.62 -6.24 -18.76
CA PRO A 9 5.60 -5.94 -20.20
C PRO A 9 4.44 -5.05 -20.65
N GLN A 10 3.22 -5.27 -20.12
CA GLN A 10 2.06 -4.43 -20.41
C GLN A 10 2.29 -3.00 -19.91
N LEU A 11 2.75 -2.87 -18.66
CA LEU A 11 3.00 -1.56 -18.06
C LEU A 11 4.02 -0.73 -18.86
N ARG A 12 5.10 -1.37 -19.36
CA ARG A 12 6.06 -0.67 -20.24
C ARG A 12 5.43 -0.21 -21.55
N LYS A 13 4.60 -1.04 -22.18
CA LYS A 13 3.99 -0.75 -23.48
C LYS A 13 2.88 0.30 -23.39
N GLU A 14 2.01 0.18 -22.39
CA GLU A 14 0.77 0.96 -22.27
C GLU A 14 0.93 2.24 -21.44
N TYR A 15 1.91 2.27 -20.52
CA TYR A 15 2.16 3.40 -19.63
C TYR A 15 3.56 4.00 -19.77
N GLY A 16 4.39 3.48 -20.69
CA GLY A 16 5.73 4.01 -20.95
C GLY A 16 6.69 3.87 -19.78
N LEU A 17 6.44 2.93 -18.85
CA LEU A 17 7.31 2.75 -17.69
C LEU A 17 8.71 2.28 -18.12
N VAL A 18 9.72 2.81 -17.45
CA VAL A 18 11.11 2.39 -17.59
C VAL A 18 11.55 1.64 -16.34
N ASN A 19 12.27 0.54 -16.51
CA ASN A 19 12.85 -0.17 -15.39
C ASN A 19 14.15 0.51 -14.97
N THR A 20 14.15 1.12 -13.80
CA THR A 20 15.37 1.67 -13.18
C THR A 20 15.82 0.73 -12.08
N THR A 21 17.07 0.29 -12.13
CA THR A 21 17.70 -0.46 -11.04
C THR A 21 18.53 0.50 -10.21
N GLN A 22 18.10 0.73 -8.97
CA GLN A 22 18.86 1.49 -7.98
C GLN A 22 19.25 0.54 -6.85
N ALA A 23 20.56 0.36 -6.64
CA ALA A 23 21.08 -0.65 -5.72
C ALA A 23 20.65 -0.44 -4.26
N ALA A 24 20.38 0.81 -3.86
CA ALA A 24 19.93 1.15 -2.52
C ALA A 24 19.05 2.40 -2.54
N LEU A 25 17.74 2.18 -2.73
CA LEU A 25 16.73 3.25 -2.81
C LEU A 25 16.75 4.18 -1.60
N PHE A 26 17.09 3.65 -0.43
CA PHE A 26 17.09 4.37 0.85
C PHE A 26 18.49 4.56 1.46
N ALA A 27 19.57 4.48 0.66
CA ALA A 27 20.95 4.59 1.17
C ALA A 27 21.23 5.85 1.99
N ALA A 28 20.56 6.96 1.66
CA ALA A 28 20.72 8.25 2.32
C ALA A 28 19.75 8.46 3.49
N VAL A 29 18.82 7.52 3.73
CA VAL A 29 17.84 7.63 4.81
C VAL A 29 18.43 6.99 6.06
N PRO A 30 18.56 7.73 7.18
CA PRO A 30 19.05 7.14 8.42
C PRO A 30 18.09 6.05 8.90
N PRO A 31 18.60 4.96 9.50
CA PRO A 31 17.75 3.96 10.15
C PRO A 31 16.87 4.61 11.21
N LEU A 32 15.64 4.13 11.31
CA LEU A 32 14.67 4.57 12.31
C LEU A 32 14.38 3.38 13.22
N GLU A 33 14.53 3.61 14.53
CA GLU A 33 14.22 2.59 15.54
C GLU A 33 12.71 2.36 15.59
N ILE A 34 12.32 1.09 15.62
CA ILE A 34 10.91 0.71 15.81
C ILE A 34 10.53 0.79 17.29
N SER A 35 9.24 1.00 17.55
CA SER A 35 8.70 0.95 18.90
C SER A 35 8.88 -0.43 19.54
N GLU A 36 8.89 -0.46 20.88
CA GLU A 36 8.88 -1.71 21.62
C GLU A 36 7.63 -2.54 21.31
N LEU A 37 6.48 -1.89 21.06
CA LEU A 37 5.23 -2.55 20.71
C LEU A 37 5.36 -3.33 19.41
N LEU A 38 5.87 -2.71 18.34
CA LEU A 38 6.08 -3.40 17.07
C LEU A 38 7.09 -4.55 17.25
N ARG A 39 8.19 -4.31 17.97
CA ARG A 39 9.20 -5.34 18.23
C ARG A 39 8.60 -6.58 18.92
N LEU A 40 7.80 -6.38 19.95
CA LEU A 40 7.13 -7.47 20.68
C LEU A 40 6.08 -8.18 19.82
N ASN A 41 5.33 -7.44 19.00
CA ASN A 41 4.35 -8.01 18.08
C ASN A 41 5.02 -8.89 17.03
N LEU A 42 6.07 -8.40 16.36
CA LEU A 42 6.80 -9.16 15.34
C LEU A 42 7.41 -10.44 15.92
N ALA A 43 8.04 -10.35 17.10
CA ALA A 43 8.63 -11.51 17.76
C ALA A 43 7.63 -12.64 18.02
N ARG A 44 6.35 -12.32 18.25
CA ARG A 44 5.29 -13.29 18.55
C ARG A 44 4.54 -13.77 17.31
N GLN A 45 4.38 -12.91 16.32
CA GLN A 45 3.39 -13.10 15.26
C GLN A 45 4.02 -13.53 13.92
N VAL A 46 5.28 -13.18 13.65
CA VAL A 46 5.95 -13.47 12.36
C VAL A 46 5.91 -14.95 12.02
N GLU A 47 6.29 -15.82 12.96
CA GLU A 47 6.32 -17.26 12.71
C GLU A 47 4.91 -17.79 12.36
N THR A 48 3.89 -17.32 13.07
CA THR A 48 2.50 -17.69 12.83
C THR A 48 2.01 -17.21 11.47
N ALA A 49 2.35 -15.97 11.10
CA ALA A 49 2.01 -15.39 9.81
C ALA A 49 2.57 -16.23 8.65
N LEU A 50 3.86 -16.59 8.74
CA LEU A 50 4.56 -17.40 7.75
C LEU A 50 4.04 -18.84 7.72
N ARG A 51 3.79 -19.46 8.88
CA ARG A 51 3.32 -20.84 8.98
C ARG A 51 1.90 -21.05 8.43
N SER A 52 1.02 -20.06 8.59
CA SER A 52 -0.37 -20.19 8.09
C SER A 52 -0.46 -20.30 6.56
N GLY A 53 0.53 -19.78 5.84
CA GLY A 53 0.55 -19.73 4.37
C GLY A 53 -0.47 -18.78 3.72
N SER A 54 -1.39 -18.18 4.49
CA SER A 54 -2.45 -17.32 3.93
C SER A 54 -1.97 -15.88 3.69
N GLU A 55 -2.50 -15.25 2.64
CA GLU A 55 -2.33 -13.81 2.41
C GLU A 55 -2.90 -13.00 3.58
N LYS A 56 -4.07 -13.40 4.10
CA LYS A 56 -4.72 -12.72 5.22
C LYS A 56 -3.85 -12.66 6.47
N ALA A 57 -3.25 -13.78 6.89
CA ALA A 57 -2.40 -13.78 8.08
C ALA A 57 -1.14 -12.94 7.89
N ARG A 58 -0.52 -12.95 6.69
CA ARG A 58 0.61 -12.06 6.39
C ARG A 58 0.18 -10.60 6.45
N SER A 59 -0.97 -10.26 5.90
CA SER A 59 -1.55 -8.92 5.96
C SER A 59 -1.78 -8.46 7.40
N GLU A 60 -2.44 -9.27 8.23
CA GLU A 60 -2.83 -8.86 9.59
C GLU A 60 -1.70 -8.95 10.63
N TYR A 61 -0.81 -9.93 10.52
CA TYR A 61 0.21 -10.20 11.54
C TYR A 61 1.61 -9.68 11.20
N LEU A 62 1.84 -9.24 9.95
CA LEU A 62 3.12 -8.68 9.53
C LEU A 62 2.97 -7.30 8.91
N ILE A 63 2.13 -7.16 7.89
CA ILE A 63 2.03 -5.92 7.11
C ILE A 63 1.34 -4.81 7.92
N VAL A 64 0.16 -5.06 8.50
CA VAL A 64 -0.58 -4.07 9.29
C VAL A 64 0.24 -3.50 10.46
N PRO A 65 0.90 -4.31 11.31
CA PRO A 65 1.72 -3.78 12.39
C PRO A 65 2.83 -2.84 11.90
N ILE A 66 3.48 -3.16 10.78
CA ILE A 66 4.53 -2.32 10.20
C ILE A 66 3.95 -1.00 9.66
N LEU A 67 2.81 -1.05 8.97
CA LEU A 67 2.17 0.14 8.43
C LEU A 67 1.61 1.06 9.52
N LEU A 68 1.14 0.49 10.63
CA LEU A 68 0.72 1.27 11.80
C LEU A 68 1.90 1.99 12.46
N GLU A 69 3.05 1.31 12.60
CA GLU A 69 4.27 1.94 13.09
C GLU A 69 4.70 3.11 12.19
N ASP A 70 4.70 2.93 10.87
CA ASP A 70 5.01 4.00 9.91
C ASP A 70 4.05 5.20 10.07
N TYR A 71 2.75 4.92 10.19
CA TYR A 71 1.73 5.94 10.43
C TYR A 71 1.97 6.71 11.75
N GLU A 72 2.27 6.01 12.85
CA GLU A 72 2.57 6.63 14.15
C GLU A 72 3.84 7.49 14.10
N GLN A 73 4.90 6.97 13.46
CA GLN A 73 6.17 7.68 13.29
C GLN A 73 6.04 8.90 12.36
N ALA A 74 5.09 8.87 11.42
CA ALA A 74 4.79 10.01 10.55
C ALA A 74 4.13 11.19 11.28
N ARG A 75 3.63 11.02 12.52
CA ARG A 75 3.02 12.07 13.37
C ARG A 75 1.89 12.83 12.67
N ASP A 76 0.84 12.12 12.25
CA ASP A 76 -0.36 12.67 11.59
C ASP A 76 -0.11 13.36 10.24
N ARG A 77 1.06 13.16 9.63
CA ARG A 77 1.39 13.63 8.28
C ARG A 77 1.07 12.60 7.20
N ALA A 78 0.71 11.40 7.59
CA ALA A 78 0.33 10.32 6.70
C ALA A 78 -1.07 9.82 7.03
N ASN A 79 -1.72 9.17 6.07
CA ASN A 79 -2.95 8.42 6.27
C ASN A 79 -2.75 6.98 5.80
N LEU A 80 -3.39 6.02 6.48
CA LEU A 80 -3.39 4.61 6.11
C LEU A 80 -4.81 4.13 5.87
N PHE A 81 -5.03 3.51 4.72
CA PHE A 81 -6.29 2.91 4.31
C PHE A 81 -6.09 1.42 4.05
N SER A 82 -7.12 0.62 4.33
CA SER A 82 -7.10 -0.83 4.10
C SER A 82 -8.39 -1.28 3.45
N GLY A 83 -8.29 -2.20 2.48
CA GLY A 83 -9.45 -2.78 1.80
C GLY A 83 -10.29 -1.77 1.03
N VAL A 84 -9.66 -0.81 0.35
CA VAL A 84 -10.33 0.30 -0.34
C VAL A 84 -10.37 0.10 -1.86
N GLU A 85 -11.47 0.50 -2.50
CA GLU A 85 -11.56 0.58 -3.95
C GLU A 85 -10.91 1.88 -4.44
N PHE A 86 -10.07 1.78 -5.47
CA PHE A 86 -9.32 2.91 -6.00
C PHE A 86 -9.41 3.00 -7.52
N ASP A 87 -10.47 3.64 -8.00
CA ASP A 87 -10.74 3.73 -9.43
C ASP A 87 -10.33 5.08 -10.01
N VAL A 88 -9.15 5.10 -10.60
CA VAL A 88 -8.57 6.30 -11.23
C VAL A 88 -9.00 6.41 -12.69
N ASP A 89 -8.86 5.33 -13.46
CA ASP A 89 -9.25 5.28 -14.86
C ASP A 89 -9.61 3.84 -15.25
N ARG A 90 -10.90 3.52 -15.14
CA ARG A 90 -11.44 2.19 -15.49
C ARG A 90 -11.21 1.83 -16.97
N LYS A 91 -11.21 2.82 -17.89
CA LYS A 91 -11.02 2.57 -19.32
C LYS A 91 -9.60 2.09 -19.61
N ARG A 92 -8.63 2.60 -18.86
CA ARG A 92 -7.22 2.15 -18.91
C ARG A 92 -6.92 0.96 -17.99
N GLY A 93 -7.86 0.58 -17.14
CA GLY A 93 -7.69 -0.49 -16.16
C GLY A 93 -6.94 -0.08 -14.90
N LEU A 94 -6.85 1.22 -14.63
CA LEU A 94 -6.40 1.77 -13.35
C LEU A 94 -7.59 1.77 -12.38
N SER A 95 -7.99 0.57 -11.97
CA SER A 95 -9.18 0.34 -11.14
C SER A 95 -9.03 -0.91 -10.29
N GLY A 96 -9.81 -1.02 -9.22
CA GLY A 96 -9.90 -2.20 -8.37
C GLY A 96 -9.53 -1.95 -6.91
N PHE A 97 -9.48 -3.04 -6.15
CA PHE A 97 -9.20 -3.03 -4.71
C PHE A 97 -7.71 -2.97 -4.41
N CYS A 98 -7.36 -2.15 -3.42
CA CYS A 98 -6.06 -2.11 -2.78
C CYS A 98 -6.18 -2.69 -1.36
N ASP A 99 -5.32 -3.65 -1.02
CA ASP A 99 -5.26 -4.20 0.34
C ASP A 99 -4.84 -3.14 1.35
N PHE A 100 -3.86 -2.32 0.97
CA PHE A 100 -3.35 -1.19 1.74
C PHE A 100 -3.01 -0.02 0.84
N MET A 101 -3.20 1.20 1.34
CA MET A 101 -2.81 2.44 0.68
C MET A 101 -2.36 3.44 1.73
N SER A 102 -1.25 4.13 1.47
CA SER A 102 -0.79 5.25 2.29
C SER A 102 -0.73 6.54 1.48
N THR A 103 -0.99 7.67 2.14
CA THR A 103 -0.85 9.00 1.56
C THR A 103 -0.07 9.90 2.50
N LEU A 104 0.64 10.89 1.95
CA LEU A 104 1.31 11.93 2.73
C LEU A 104 0.45 13.20 2.65
N ALA A 105 -0.37 13.43 3.68
CA ALA A 105 -1.21 14.62 3.79
C ALA A 105 -1.45 14.93 5.27
N PRO A 106 -1.32 16.20 5.71
CA PRO A 106 -1.79 16.59 7.03
C PRO A 106 -3.32 16.48 7.08
N HIS A 107 -3.83 15.77 8.10
CA HIS A 107 -5.25 15.47 8.32
C HIS A 107 -5.85 14.34 7.47
N THR A 108 -6.93 13.72 7.98
CA THR A 108 -7.63 12.61 7.33
C THR A 108 -8.12 13.03 5.96
N SER A 109 -7.47 12.47 4.93
CA SER A 109 -7.92 12.62 3.56
C SER A 109 -9.00 11.58 3.28
N GLU A 110 -10.11 11.97 2.68
CA GLU A 110 -11.03 11.00 2.09
C GLU A 110 -10.45 10.55 0.75
N ILE A 111 -10.53 9.25 0.44
CA ILE A 111 -10.26 8.80 -0.93
C ILE A 111 -11.40 9.34 -1.78
N PRO A 112 -11.15 10.26 -2.74
CA PRO A 112 -12.21 10.83 -3.54
C PRO A 112 -12.96 9.68 -4.23
N ALA A 113 -14.25 9.55 -3.91
CA ALA A 113 -15.11 8.60 -4.59
C ALA A 113 -15.00 8.87 -6.09
N SER A 114 -14.69 7.84 -6.88
CA SER A 114 -14.67 7.98 -8.34
C SER A 114 -15.99 8.60 -8.75
N SER A 115 -15.94 9.75 -9.44
CA SER A 115 -17.12 10.47 -9.87
C SER A 115 -17.98 9.47 -10.65
N ARG A 116 -19.08 9.01 -10.05
CA ARG A 116 -20.09 8.25 -10.79
C ARG A 116 -20.45 9.11 -11.97
N ASP A 117 -20.21 8.56 -13.15
CA ASP A 117 -20.48 9.16 -14.44
C ASP A 117 -21.85 9.82 -14.42
N ARG A 118 -21.88 11.15 -14.22
CA ARG A 118 -23.09 11.96 -14.38
C ARG A 118 -23.24 12.26 -15.86
N SER A 119 -23.34 11.23 -16.69
CA SER A 119 -23.76 11.34 -18.07
C SER A 119 -24.85 10.31 -18.32
N ASN A 120 -26.05 10.62 -17.86
CA ASN A 120 -27.26 10.00 -18.39
C ASN A 120 -28.37 11.04 -18.36
N HIS A 121 -28.25 12.07 -19.20
CA HIS A 121 -29.34 12.90 -19.74
C HIS A 121 -29.04 13.14 -21.22
#